data_AF-A0A7C5M003-F1
#
_entry.id   AF-A0A7C5M003-F1
#
_cell.length_a   1.000
_cell.length_b   1.000
_cell.length_c   1.000
_cell.angle_alpha   90.00
_cell.angle_beta   90.00
_cell.angle_gamma   90.00
#
_symmetry.space_group_name_H-M   'P 1'
#
loop_
_entity.id
_entity.type
_entity.pdbx_description
1 polymer ?
#
loop_
_entity_poly.entity_id
_entity_poly.type
_entity_poly.pdbx_seq_one_letter_code
_entity_poly.pdbx_strand_id
1 'polypeptide(L)'
;MVRRMTDFETKFHTPLPGIPFIEATDLQTQLGRPGLLVIDVRDPRERERDGCIKGAYPMPRGMVEFWMHRDSPYYKSVFDKYDKYVFVCAKGWRAQLAAKSAQDMGFETSVLKDGMSGWKAASCPMVGDDDQPYYSLGQIESMLPYILRRENIAHYKDGAVFIGNRAEYPFKKEFVRCDTVERVAQAIENMITQGVGPWIAAVYAMVMRAEQCENDPGQDILGAIQKAKDRLIATRPTNTMIRFRLDDVLACATKAVEMGA
;
A
#
# COMPACT_ATOMS: atom_id res chain seq x y z
N MET A 1 -35.50 -13.63 -6.77
CA MET A 1 -34.79 -13.45 -8.06
C MET A 1 -33.73 -12.38 -7.87
N VAL A 2 -32.44 -12.69 -8.02
CA VAL A 2 -31.36 -11.70 -7.88
C VAL A 2 -31.28 -10.90 -9.18
N ARG A 3 -31.55 -9.60 -9.13
CA ARG A 3 -31.30 -8.70 -10.26
C ARG A 3 -29.79 -8.52 -10.40
N ARG A 4 -29.22 -9.08 -11.48
CA ARG A 4 -27.82 -8.84 -11.85
C ARG A 4 -27.75 -7.60 -12.74
N MET A 5 -26.70 -6.81 -12.57
CA MET A 5 -26.43 -5.69 -13.46
C MET A 5 -26.11 -6.22 -14.86
N THR A 6 -26.70 -5.61 -15.90
CA THR A 6 -26.57 -6.06 -17.29
C THR A 6 -25.40 -5.42 -18.01
N ASP A 7 -24.89 -4.29 -17.52
CA ASP A 7 -23.79 -3.55 -18.13
C ASP A 7 -22.96 -2.82 -17.06
N PHE A 8 -21.68 -3.20 -16.94
CA PHE A 8 -20.75 -2.65 -15.96
C PHE A 8 -20.00 -1.43 -16.48
N GLU A 9 -19.58 -1.44 -17.74
CA GLU A 9 -18.77 -0.35 -18.29
C GLU A 9 -19.63 0.89 -18.52
N THR A 10 -20.81 0.76 -19.12
CA THR A 10 -21.70 1.90 -19.38
C THR A 10 -22.05 2.67 -18.11
N LYS A 11 -22.20 1.95 -16.99
CA LYS A 11 -22.51 2.56 -15.69
C LYS A 11 -21.41 3.50 -15.18
N PHE A 12 -20.15 3.20 -15.45
CA PHE A 12 -19.03 3.97 -14.90
C PHE A 12 -18.32 4.86 -15.93
N HIS A 13 -18.70 4.80 -17.20
CA HIS A 13 -18.25 5.76 -18.22
C HIS A 13 -19.18 6.97 -18.38
N THR A 14 -20.38 6.91 -17.77
CA THR A 14 -21.35 8.03 -17.75
C THR A 14 -21.42 8.61 -16.34
N PRO A 15 -21.54 9.94 -16.16
CA PRO A 15 -21.74 10.52 -14.84
C PRO A 15 -23.04 10.03 -14.19
N LEU A 16 -22.98 9.72 -12.90
CA LEU A 16 -24.16 9.45 -12.09
C LEU A 16 -25.05 10.71 -11.97
N PRO A 17 -26.38 10.57 -11.77
CA PRO A 17 -27.28 11.70 -11.67
C PRO A 17 -26.83 12.76 -10.65
N GLY A 18 -26.72 14.01 -11.10
CA GLY A 18 -26.29 15.13 -10.25
C GLY A 18 -24.80 15.16 -9.88
N ILE A 19 -23.98 14.25 -10.42
CA ILE A 19 -22.54 14.16 -10.14
C ILE A 19 -21.77 14.34 -11.46
N PRO A 20 -21.49 15.59 -11.86
CA PRO A 20 -20.82 15.85 -13.13
C PRO A 20 -19.37 15.35 -13.13
N PHE A 21 -18.88 15.07 -14.33
CA PHE A 21 -17.45 14.90 -14.56
C PHE A 21 -16.78 16.26 -14.75
N ILE A 22 -15.56 16.37 -14.23
CA ILE A 22 -14.64 17.47 -14.53
C ILE A 22 -13.45 16.93 -15.32
N GLU A 23 -13.05 17.63 -16.37
CA GLU A 23 -11.88 17.29 -17.17
C GLU A 23 -10.58 17.65 -16.42
N ALA A 24 -9.49 16.93 -16.70
CA ALA A 24 -8.22 17.11 -15.99
C ALA A 24 -7.67 18.54 -16.10
N THR A 25 -7.71 19.13 -17.30
CA THR A 25 -7.26 20.50 -17.56
C THR A 25 -8.11 21.53 -16.81
N ASP A 26 -9.42 21.34 -16.77
CA ASP A 26 -10.33 22.24 -16.06
C ASP A 26 -10.08 22.18 -14.57
N LEU A 27 -9.95 20.97 -14.01
CA LEU A 27 -9.61 20.79 -12.61
C LEU A 27 -8.25 21.44 -12.28
N GLN A 28 -7.24 21.26 -13.15
CA GLN A 28 -5.92 21.89 -12.97
C GLN A 28 -6.01 23.42 -12.84
N THR A 29 -6.83 24.09 -13.66
CA THR A 29 -7.03 25.55 -13.56
C THR A 29 -7.80 26.00 -12.31
N GLN A 30 -8.50 25.07 -11.64
CA GLN A 30 -9.27 25.31 -10.43
C GLN A 30 -8.51 24.93 -9.15
N LEU A 31 -7.39 24.20 -9.26
CA LEU A 31 -6.57 23.85 -8.10
C LEU A 31 -6.11 25.10 -7.34
N GLY A 32 -6.24 25.06 -6.02
CA GLY A 32 -5.86 26.18 -5.13
C GLY A 32 -6.90 27.29 -5.03
N ARG A 33 -8.01 27.25 -5.78
CA ARG A 33 -9.12 28.18 -5.56
C ARG A 33 -9.79 27.90 -4.21
N PRO A 34 -10.17 28.95 -3.45
CA PRO A 34 -10.96 28.78 -2.24
C PRO A 34 -12.25 28.01 -2.50
N GLY A 35 -12.66 27.17 -1.54
CA GLY A 35 -13.95 26.47 -1.60
C GLY A 35 -13.96 25.14 -2.38
N LEU A 36 -12.85 24.72 -3.01
CA LEU A 36 -12.75 23.42 -3.70
C LEU A 36 -11.74 22.48 -3.03
N LEU A 37 -12.15 21.24 -2.78
CA LEU A 37 -11.28 20.18 -2.27
C LEU A 37 -11.17 18.97 -3.21
N VAL A 38 -9.92 18.73 -3.59
CA VAL A 38 -9.31 17.44 -3.95
C VAL A 38 -9.64 16.24 -3.05
N ILE A 39 -10.44 15.22 -3.38
CA ILE A 39 -10.55 13.99 -2.56
C ILE A 39 -10.01 12.77 -3.31
N ASP A 40 -8.87 12.24 -2.88
CA ASP A 40 -8.26 11.03 -3.45
C ASP A 40 -8.69 9.79 -2.65
N VAL A 41 -9.52 8.94 -3.29
CA VAL A 41 -10.08 7.73 -2.67
C VAL A 41 -9.27 6.46 -2.94
N ARG A 42 -8.08 6.60 -3.52
CA ARG A 42 -7.16 5.47 -3.70
C ARG A 42 -6.61 4.97 -2.37
N ASP A 43 -6.14 3.73 -2.40
CA ASP A 43 -5.38 3.19 -1.29
C ASP A 43 -4.06 3.96 -1.12
N PRO A 44 -3.57 4.16 0.12
CA PRO A 44 -2.29 4.84 0.37
C PRO A 44 -1.11 4.28 -0.45
N ARG A 45 -1.06 2.97 -0.69
CA ARG A 45 0.00 2.32 -1.49
C ARG A 45 -0.04 2.71 -2.97
N GLU A 46 -1.24 2.95 -3.52
CA GLU A 46 -1.38 3.46 -4.88
C GLU A 46 -0.85 4.90 -4.98
N ARG A 47 -1.10 5.72 -3.95
CA ARG A 47 -0.65 7.12 -3.89
C ARG A 47 0.86 7.23 -3.72
N GLU A 48 1.43 6.40 -2.85
CA GLU A 48 2.88 6.27 -2.65
C GLU A 48 3.61 5.87 -3.94
N ARG A 49 3.09 4.87 -4.67
CA ARG A 49 3.70 4.40 -5.94
C ARG A 49 3.54 5.38 -7.09
N ASP A 50 2.34 5.92 -7.28
CA ASP A 50 1.96 6.60 -8.52
C ASP A 50 1.96 8.13 -8.43
N GLY A 51 2.20 8.67 -7.23
CA GLY A 51 2.03 10.09 -6.91
C GLY A 51 0.55 10.49 -6.81
N CYS A 52 0.31 11.78 -6.58
CA CYS A 52 -1.04 12.34 -6.41
C CYS A 52 -1.14 13.80 -6.89
N ILE A 53 -2.38 14.31 -6.91
CA ILE A 53 -2.66 15.72 -7.24
C ILE A 53 -2.27 16.59 -6.05
N LYS A 54 -1.54 17.68 -6.27
CA LYS A 54 -1.10 18.58 -5.21
C LYS A 54 -2.28 19.17 -4.44
N GLY A 55 -2.26 19.05 -3.11
CA GLY A 55 -3.33 19.54 -2.23
C GLY A 55 -4.56 18.62 -2.16
N ALA A 56 -4.52 17.44 -2.77
CA ALA A 56 -5.58 16.46 -2.64
C ALA A 56 -5.58 15.81 -1.25
N TYR A 57 -6.78 15.73 -0.66
CA TYR A 57 -7.06 15.07 0.60
C TYR A 57 -7.10 13.54 0.44
N PRO A 58 -6.23 12.78 1.12
CA PRO A 58 -6.32 11.32 1.17
C PRO A 58 -7.52 10.88 1.99
N MET A 59 -8.47 10.17 1.36
CA MET A 59 -9.58 9.54 2.07
C MET A 59 -9.97 8.23 1.38
N PRO A 60 -9.50 7.06 1.86
CA PRO A 60 -9.88 5.77 1.29
C PRO A 60 -11.40 5.65 1.19
N ARG A 61 -11.91 5.05 0.10
CA ARG A 61 -13.36 4.99 -0.18
C ARG A 61 -14.22 4.60 1.02
N GLY A 62 -13.80 3.61 1.82
CA GLY A 62 -14.58 3.12 2.96
C GLY A 62 -14.72 4.10 4.13
N MET A 63 -14.05 5.26 4.07
CA MET A 63 -14.08 6.28 5.13
C MET A 63 -14.93 7.51 4.77
N VAL A 64 -15.46 7.60 3.55
CA VAL A 64 -16.17 8.79 3.04
C VAL A 64 -17.35 9.17 3.93
N GLU A 65 -18.23 8.21 4.19
CA GLU A 65 -19.42 8.37 5.03
C GLU A 65 -19.04 8.83 6.45
N PHE A 66 -18.00 8.20 7.01
CA PHE A 66 -17.61 8.40 8.40
C PHE A 66 -16.81 9.68 8.65
N TRP A 67 -16.04 10.15 7.68
CA TRP A 67 -15.17 11.31 7.88
C TRP A 67 -15.88 12.62 7.52
N MET A 68 -16.85 12.59 6.59
CA MET A 68 -17.55 13.79 6.13
C MET A 68 -18.78 14.15 6.98
N HIS A 69 -19.49 13.18 7.56
CA HIS A 69 -20.71 13.47 8.32
C HIS A 69 -20.41 14.01 9.73
N ARG A 70 -20.96 15.18 10.11
CA ARG A 70 -20.68 15.83 11.42
C ARG A 70 -21.03 14.97 12.63
N ASP A 71 -22.11 14.21 12.55
CA ASP A 71 -22.55 13.34 13.66
C ASP A 71 -21.71 12.07 13.81
N SER A 72 -20.76 11.83 12.90
CA SER A 72 -19.87 10.68 13.00
C SER A 72 -18.80 10.92 14.07
N PRO A 73 -18.47 9.93 14.91
CA PRO A 73 -17.36 10.04 15.86
C PRO A 73 -15.98 10.15 15.18
N TYR A 74 -15.92 9.89 13.86
CA TYR A 74 -14.70 9.99 13.04
C TYR A 74 -14.67 11.23 12.16
N TYR A 75 -15.63 12.15 12.36
CA TYR A 75 -15.76 13.37 11.60
C TYR A 75 -14.46 14.19 11.57
N LYS A 76 -14.14 14.77 10.41
CA LYS A 76 -12.97 15.62 10.21
C LYS A 76 -13.40 17.04 9.82
N SER A 77 -13.01 18.02 10.62
CA SER A 77 -13.32 19.44 10.42
C SER A 77 -12.73 20.08 9.17
N VAL A 78 -11.87 19.37 8.42
CA VAL A 78 -11.36 19.83 7.12
C VAL A 78 -12.49 20.08 6.12
N PHE A 79 -13.57 19.28 6.18
CA PHE A 79 -14.72 19.37 5.28
C PHE A 79 -15.65 20.56 5.60
N ASP A 80 -15.32 21.39 6.59
CA ASP A 80 -16.04 22.66 6.84
C ASP A 80 -15.46 23.84 6.07
N LYS A 81 -14.29 23.65 5.48
CA LYS A 81 -13.53 24.73 4.83
C LYS A 81 -13.76 24.82 3.33
N TYR A 82 -14.59 23.94 2.79
CA TYR A 82 -14.79 23.77 1.36
C TYR A 82 -16.27 23.55 1.06
N ASP A 83 -16.70 24.05 -0.08
CA ASP A 83 -18.08 23.99 -0.55
C ASP A 83 -18.26 22.91 -1.63
N LYS A 84 -17.17 22.59 -2.35
CA LYS A 84 -17.16 21.70 -3.52
C LYS A 84 -16.12 20.61 -3.38
N TYR A 85 -16.50 19.40 -3.74
CA TYR A 85 -15.67 18.20 -3.58
C TYR A 85 -15.48 17.46 -4.89
N VAL A 86 -14.23 17.33 -5.34
CA VAL A 86 -13.89 16.58 -6.54
C VAL A 86 -13.29 15.25 -6.12
N PHE A 87 -13.95 14.14 -6.44
CA PHE A 87 -13.46 12.82 -6.11
C PHE A 87 -12.57 12.27 -7.24
N VAL A 88 -11.43 11.68 -6.87
CA VAL A 88 -10.50 11.03 -7.78
C VAL A 88 -10.14 9.63 -7.31
N CYS A 89 -10.00 8.69 -8.24
CA CYS A 89 -9.38 7.39 -8.01
C CYS A 89 -8.48 7.04 -9.20
N ALA A 90 -8.09 5.77 -9.37
CA ALA A 90 -7.28 5.36 -10.52
C ALA A 90 -7.96 5.66 -11.89
N LYS A 91 -9.24 5.26 -12.06
CA LYS A 91 -9.99 5.32 -13.34
C LYS A 91 -11.36 6.00 -13.26
N GLY A 92 -11.67 6.70 -12.16
CA GLY A 92 -12.97 7.36 -11.95
C GLY A 92 -14.10 6.47 -11.37
N TRP A 93 -14.05 5.14 -11.48
CA TRP A 93 -15.16 4.27 -11.06
C TRP A 93 -15.45 4.28 -9.54
N ARG A 94 -14.41 4.06 -8.71
CA ARG A 94 -14.52 4.17 -7.25
C ARG A 94 -14.91 5.59 -6.80
N ALA A 95 -14.43 6.60 -7.54
CA ALA A 95 -14.69 8.00 -7.24
C ALA A 95 -16.16 8.35 -7.45
N GLN A 96 -16.83 7.82 -8.48
CA GLN A 96 -18.28 8.00 -8.65
C GLN A 96 -19.09 7.44 -7.49
N LEU A 97 -18.75 6.26 -6.99
CA LEU A 97 -19.45 5.67 -5.83
C LEU A 97 -19.15 6.43 -4.53
N ALA A 98 -17.97 7.04 -4.40
CA ALA A 98 -17.63 7.91 -3.28
C ALA A 98 -18.40 9.23 -3.34
N ALA A 99 -18.36 9.89 -4.51
CA ALA A 99 -19.06 11.12 -4.78
C ALA A 99 -20.58 10.97 -4.58
N LYS A 100 -21.14 9.81 -4.94
CA LYS A 100 -22.56 9.51 -4.69
C LYS A 100 -22.87 9.43 -3.21
N SER A 101 -22.06 8.72 -2.44
CA SER A 101 -22.25 8.64 -0.99
C SER A 101 -22.18 10.03 -0.34
N ALA A 102 -21.23 10.87 -0.74
CA ALA A 102 -21.14 12.24 -0.27
C ALA A 102 -22.31 13.11 -0.76
N GLN A 103 -22.77 12.97 -2.00
CA GLN A 103 -23.96 13.66 -2.51
C GLN A 103 -25.22 13.28 -1.72
N ASP A 104 -25.38 11.99 -1.38
CA ASP A 104 -26.52 11.50 -0.58
C ASP A 104 -26.51 12.08 0.85
N MET A 105 -25.35 12.57 1.34
CA MET A 105 -25.20 13.33 2.58
C MET A 105 -25.35 14.86 2.41
N GLY A 106 -25.64 15.34 1.20
CA GLY A 106 -25.88 16.75 0.90
C GLY A 106 -24.68 17.56 0.42
N PHE A 107 -23.54 16.92 0.10
CA PHE A 107 -22.36 17.62 -0.41
C PHE A 107 -22.45 17.87 -1.92
N GLU A 108 -21.94 19.03 -2.40
CA GLU A 108 -21.75 19.29 -3.84
C GLU A 108 -20.53 18.52 -4.33
N THR A 109 -20.76 17.49 -5.15
CA THR A 109 -19.70 16.58 -5.59
C THR A 109 -19.56 16.53 -7.10
N SER A 110 -18.33 16.31 -7.55
CA SER A 110 -17.99 16.01 -8.95
C SER A 110 -16.89 14.95 -8.98
N VAL A 111 -16.61 14.39 -10.15
CA VAL A 111 -15.60 13.33 -10.32
C VAL A 111 -14.62 13.70 -11.41
N LEU A 112 -13.32 13.51 -11.14
CA LEU A 112 -12.32 13.64 -12.19
C LEU A 112 -12.54 12.53 -13.24
N LYS A 113 -12.85 12.94 -14.46
CA LYS A 113 -13.06 12.03 -15.58
C LYS A 113 -11.81 11.19 -15.81
N ASP A 114 -12.00 9.88 -15.99
CA ASP A 114 -10.95 8.88 -16.16
C ASP A 114 -9.90 8.81 -15.02
N GLY A 115 -10.17 9.48 -13.88
CA GLY A 115 -9.34 9.49 -12.70
C GLY A 115 -7.89 9.94 -12.93
N MET A 116 -6.96 9.36 -12.16
CA MET A 116 -5.53 9.64 -12.30
C MET A 116 -4.96 9.19 -13.64
N SER A 117 -5.56 8.21 -14.31
CA SER A 117 -5.19 7.85 -15.69
C SER A 117 -5.44 9.02 -16.65
N GLY A 118 -6.60 9.65 -16.57
CA GLY A 118 -6.93 10.87 -17.33
C GLY A 118 -6.01 12.04 -16.99
N TRP A 119 -5.74 12.25 -15.69
CA TRP A 119 -4.80 13.28 -15.21
C TRP A 119 -3.40 13.15 -15.83
N LYS A 120 -2.87 11.92 -15.84
CA LYS A 120 -1.56 11.61 -16.44
C LYS A 120 -1.58 11.78 -17.97
N ALA A 121 -2.63 11.32 -18.63
CA ALA A 121 -2.78 11.46 -20.08
C ALA A 121 -2.83 12.93 -20.52
N ALA A 122 -3.46 13.79 -19.72
CA ALA A 122 -3.47 15.24 -19.93
C ALA A 122 -2.16 15.94 -19.57
N SER A 123 -1.12 15.20 -19.15
CA SER A 123 0.18 15.74 -18.71
C SER A 123 0.07 16.77 -17.58
N CYS A 124 -0.95 16.63 -16.73
CA CYS A 124 -1.13 17.53 -15.59
C CYS A 124 -0.10 17.22 -14.47
N PRO A 125 0.40 18.23 -13.73
CA PRO A 125 1.41 18.04 -12.69
C PRO A 125 0.98 17.08 -11.59
N MET A 126 1.92 16.28 -11.11
CA MET A 126 1.76 15.41 -9.93
C MET A 126 2.86 15.70 -8.92
N VAL A 127 2.60 15.36 -7.67
CA VAL A 127 3.57 15.43 -6.56
C VAL A 127 3.71 14.07 -5.90
N GLY A 128 4.79 13.89 -5.14
CA GLY A 128 4.93 12.74 -4.25
C GLY A 128 3.84 12.77 -3.17
N ASP A 129 3.52 11.61 -2.58
CA ASP A 129 2.54 11.58 -1.49
C ASP A 129 3.04 12.28 -0.21
N ASP A 130 4.36 12.34 -0.04
CA ASP A 130 5.09 13.03 1.01
C ASP A 130 5.00 14.57 0.94
N ASP A 131 4.70 15.14 -0.23
CA ASP A 131 4.51 16.58 -0.45
C ASP A 131 3.12 17.10 0.00
N GLN A 132 2.28 16.24 0.58
CA GLN A 132 0.92 16.59 0.99
C GLN A 132 0.87 17.18 2.42
N PRO A 133 -0.14 18.00 2.74
CA PRO A 133 -0.35 18.52 4.10
C PRO A 133 -0.90 17.46 5.08
N TYR A 134 -1.06 16.21 4.64
CA TYR A 134 -1.56 15.08 5.42
C TYR A 134 -0.49 14.00 5.53
N TYR A 135 -0.46 13.27 6.64
CA TYR A 135 0.54 12.23 6.87
C TYR A 135 0.53 11.16 5.77
N SER A 136 1.57 11.14 4.95
CA SER A 136 1.90 10.05 4.02
C SER A 136 2.33 8.79 4.79
N LEU A 137 2.40 7.64 4.10
CA LEU A 137 2.96 6.43 4.73
C LEU A 137 4.39 6.64 5.21
N GLY A 138 5.22 7.36 4.44
CA GLY A 138 6.58 7.72 4.85
C GLY A 138 6.62 8.67 6.06
N GLN A 139 5.70 9.64 6.13
CA GLN A 139 5.58 10.52 7.30
C GLN A 139 5.12 9.73 8.54
N ILE A 140 4.15 8.82 8.40
CA ILE A 140 3.75 7.90 9.48
C ILE A 140 4.94 7.05 9.93
N GLU A 141 5.69 6.49 8.99
CA GLU A 141 6.87 5.68 9.27
C GLU A 141 7.94 6.48 10.04
N SER A 142 8.13 7.76 9.71
CA SER A 142 9.05 8.64 10.47
C SER A 142 8.60 8.85 11.92
N MET A 143 7.30 8.82 12.18
CA MET A 143 6.69 8.97 13.52
C MET A 143 6.69 7.67 14.32
N LEU A 144 6.89 6.52 13.67
CA LEU A 144 6.94 5.25 14.38
C LEU A 144 8.17 5.21 15.31
N PRO A 145 8.02 4.63 16.52
CA PRO A 145 9.15 4.27 17.36
C PRO A 145 10.19 3.48 16.57
N TYR A 146 11.47 3.67 16.88
CA TYR A 146 12.61 3.08 16.16
C TYR A 146 12.38 1.61 15.76
N ILE A 147 11.96 0.76 16.71
CA ILE A 147 11.75 -0.69 16.55
C ILE A 147 10.58 -1.09 15.61
N LEU A 148 9.68 -0.15 15.31
CA LEU A 148 8.50 -0.38 14.47
C LEU A 148 8.67 0.13 13.03
N ARG A 149 9.71 0.91 12.73
CA ARG A 149 10.04 1.32 11.37
C ARG A 149 10.45 0.11 10.54
N ARG A 150 10.01 -0.01 9.29
CA ARG A 150 10.20 -1.23 8.48
C ARG A 150 11.67 -1.56 8.32
N GLU A 151 12.49 -0.54 8.04
CA GLU A 151 13.95 -0.60 7.94
C GLU A 151 14.63 -1.20 9.18
N ASN A 152 14.04 -1.01 10.37
CA ASN A 152 14.60 -1.47 11.65
C ASN A 152 14.04 -2.81 12.12
N ILE A 153 13.02 -3.35 11.45
CA ILE A 153 12.49 -4.67 11.76
C ILE A 153 13.40 -5.75 11.17
N ALA A 154 13.54 -5.73 9.84
CA ALA A 154 14.51 -6.49 9.10
C ALA A 154 14.65 -5.89 7.69
N HIS A 155 15.84 -5.98 7.11
CA HIS A 155 16.08 -5.59 5.72
C HIS A 155 17.10 -6.52 5.07
N TYR A 156 17.07 -6.59 3.75
CA TYR A 156 18.03 -7.35 2.96
C TYR A 156 19.00 -6.39 2.27
N LYS A 157 20.30 -6.64 2.43
CA LYS A 157 21.36 -5.81 1.83
C LYS A 157 22.64 -6.64 1.67
N ASP A 158 23.33 -6.47 0.55
CA ASP A 158 24.65 -7.05 0.28
C ASP A 158 24.73 -8.57 0.56
N GLY A 159 23.73 -9.33 0.08
CA GLY A 159 23.73 -10.79 0.23
C GLY A 159 23.37 -11.29 1.63
N ALA A 160 22.91 -10.42 2.55
CA ALA A 160 22.58 -10.78 3.93
C ALA A 160 21.28 -10.14 4.42
N VAL A 161 20.58 -10.85 5.29
CA VAL A 161 19.42 -10.36 6.03
C VAL A 161 19.90 -9.75 7.34
N PHE A 162 19.58 -8.49 7.59
CA PHE A 162 19.84 -7.79 8.84
C PHE A 162 18.54 -7.76 9.64
N ILE A 163 18.55 -8.34 10.83
CA ILE A 163 17.37 -8.43 11.70
C ILE A 163 17.59 -7.51 12.90
N GLY A 164 16.67 -6.56 13.14
CA GLY A 164 16.78 -5.66 14.28
C GLY A 164 16.75 -6.44 15.60
N ASN A 165 17.78 -6.29 16.44
CA ASN A 165 17.92 -7.05 17.67
C ASN A 165 17.01 -6.52 18.77
N ARG A 166 15.83 -7.13 18.90
CA ARG A 166 14.83 -6.77 19.90
C ARG A 166 15.16 -7.29 21.29
N ALA A 167 16.05 -8.27 21.41
CA ALA A 167 16.47 -8.81 22.71
C ALA A 167 17.33 -7.80 23.50
N GLU A 168 18.05 -6.92 22.79
CA GLU A 168 18.88 -5.88 23.41
C GLU A 168 18.25 -4.47 23.38
N TYR A 169 17.16 -4.29 22.64
CA TYR A 169 16.38 -3.05 22.65
C TYR A 169 15.66 -2.87 23.99
N PRO A 170 15.61 -1.66 24.59
CA PRO A 170 16.01 -0.37 24.04
C PRO A 170 17.48 0.03 24.29
N PHE A 171 18.28 -0.79 24.96
CA PHE A 171 19.64 -0.44 25.39
C PHE A 171 20.64 -0.36 24.23
N LYS A 172 20.47 -1.22 23.22
CA LYS A 172 21.25 -1.21 21.99
C LYS A 172 20.34 -1.23 20.77
N LYS A 173 20.78 -0.54 19.72
CA LYS A 173 20.10 -0.45 18.41
C LYS A 173 20.96 -1.14 17.37
N GLU A 174 21.12 -2.44 17.52
CA GLU A 174 21.97 -3.28 16.67
C GLU A 174 21.16 -4.20 15.79
N PHE A 175 21.80 -4.68 14.72
CA PHE A 175 21.25 -5.67 13.81
C PHE A 175 22.06 -6.96 13.91
N VAL A 176 21.37 -8.10 13.91
CA VAL A 176 22.00 -9.40 13.69
C VAL A 176 22.10 -9.62 12.18
N ARG A 177 23.33 -9.75 11.67
CA ARG A 177 23.58 -10.09 10.27
C ARG A 177 23.46 -11.60 10.06
N CYS A 178 22.57 -12.01 9.16
CA CYS A 178 22.34 -13.39 8.78
C CYS A 178 22.61 -13.56 7.28
N ASP A 179 23.67 -14.27 6.92
CA ASP A 179 24.08 -14.56 5.52
C ASP A 179 23.64 -15.96 5.05
N THR A 180 22.88 -16.68 5.87
CA THR A 180 22.31 -17.98 5.53
C THR A 180 20.89 -18.11 6.06
N VAL A 181 20.08 -18.95 5.41
CA VAL A 181 18.73 -19.30 5.86
C VAL A 181 18.75 -19.84 7.30
N GLU A 182 19.77 -20.64 7.65
CA GLU A 182 19.91 -21.20 8.99
C GLU A 182 20.16 -20.12 10.04
N ARG A 183 21.00 -19.11 9.75
CA ARG A 183 21.21 -17.99 10.68
C ARG A 183 19.94 -17.16 10.89
N VAL A 184 19.13 -16.97 9.84
CA VAL A 184 17.82 -16.32 9.98
C VAL A 184 16.89 -17.17 10.85
N ALA A 185 16.86 -18.49 10.63
CA ALA A 185 16.03 -19.40 11.39
C ALA A 185 16.39 -19.39 12.89
N GLN A 186 17.69 -19.47 13.20
CA GLN A 186 18.21 -19.36 14.57
C GLN A 186 17.90 -18.01 15.21
N ALA A 187 17.98 -16.90 14.46
CA ALA A 187 17.62 -15.58 14.98
C ALA A 187 16.13 -15.49 15.35
N ILE A 188 15.25 -16.12 14.54
CA ILE A 188 13.81 -16.19 14.83
C ILE A 188 13.54 -17.06 16.07
N GLU A 189 14.19 -18.22 16.18
CA GLU A 189 14.07 -19.15 17.30
C GLU A 189 14.56 -18.54 18.61
N ASN A 190 15.68 -17.81 18.56
CA ASN A 190 16.29 -17.12 19.70
C ASN A 190 15.62 -15.79 20.03
N MET A 191 14.46 -15.48 19.43
CA MET A 191 13.68 -14.28 19.73
C MET A 191 14.45 -12.97 19.53
N ILE A 192 15.43 -12.95 18.62
CA ILE A 192 16.07 -11.71 18.16
C ILE A 192 15.00 -10.77 17.57
N THR A 193 13.97 -11.35 16.95
CA THR A 193 12.81 -10.60 16.45
C THR A 193 11.50 -11.30 16.83
N GLN A 194 10.45 -10.52 17.09
CA GLN A 194 9.12 -11.01 17.48
C GLN A 194 8.01 -10.23 16.74
N GLY A 195 6.77 -10.71 16.86
CA GLY A 195 5.60 -10.08 16.23
C GLY A 195 5.65 -10.20 14.70
N VAL A 196 5.68 -9.05 14.01
CA VAL A 196 5.75 -8.98 12.53
C VAL A 196 7.13 -9.36 11.99
N GLY A 197 8.20 -9.16 12.77
CA GLY A 197 9.57 -9.33 12.27
C GLY A 197 9.97 -10.72 11.79
N PRO A 198 9.57 -11.83 12.45
CA PRO A 198 9.88 -13.18 11.98
C PRO A 198 9.49 -13.47 10.52
N TRP A 199 8.28 -13.09 10.09
CA TRP A 199 7.87 -13.39 8.72
C TRP A 199 8.56 -12.45 7.71
N ILE A 200 8.86 -11.20 8.08
CA ILE A 200 9.64 -10.28 7.23
C ILE A 200 11.06 -10.84 7.02
N ALA A 201 11.74 -11.24 8.09
CA ALA A 201 13.07 -11.83 8.01
C ALA A 201 13.07 -13.13 7.18
N ALA A 202 12.04 -13.97 7.34
CA ALA A 202 11.89 -15.19 6.56
C ALA A 202 11.66 -14.95 5.06
N VAL A 203 10.87 -13.92 4.69
CA VAL A 203 10.71 -13.51 3.28
C VAL A 203 12.05 -13.07 2.69
N TYR A 204 12.81 -12.23 3.40
CA TYR A 204 14.13 -11.83 2.93
C TYR A 204 15.12 -13.00 2.85
N ALA A 205 15.00 -14.00 3.72
CA ALA A 205 15.82 -15.21 3.63
C ALA A 205 15.52 -16.05 2.38
N MET A 206 14.26 -16.09 1.92
CA MET A 206 13.92 -16.74 0.64
C MET A 206 14.48 -15.98 -0.56
N VAL A 207 14.42 -14.64 -0.55
CA VAL A 207 15.05 -13.79 -1.58
C VAL A 207 16.56 -14.02 -1.61
N MET A 208 17.22 -13.93 -0.47
CA MET A 208 18.65 -14.23 -0.32
C MET A 208 18.99 -15.63 -0.85
N ARG A 209 18.15 -16.63 -0.58
CA ARG A 209 18.40 -17.99 -1.07
C ARG A 209 18.25 -18.10 -2.59
N ALA A 210 17.27 -17.42 -3.18
CA ALA A 210 17.10 -17.38 -4.62
C ALA A 210 18.32 -16.75 -5.31
N GLU A 211 18.79 -15.60 -4.83
CA GLU A 211 20.00 -14.94 -5.36
C GLU A 211 21.25 -15.82 -5.21
N GLN A 212 21.39 -16.55 -4.10
CA GLN A 212 22.49 -17.51 -3.93
C GLN A 212 22.44 -18.65 -4.96
N CYS A 213 21.25 -19.07 -5.40
CA CYS A 213 21.09 -20.10 -6.42
C CYS A 213 21.40 -19.58 -7.84
N GLU A 214 21.09 -18.32 -8.14
CA GLU A 214 21.45 -17.70 -9.43
C GLU A 214 22.97 -17.69 -9.66
N ASN A 215 23.73 -17.55 -8.58
CA ASN A 215 25.20 -17.58 -8.61
C ASN A 215 25.79 -19.01 -8.71
N ASP A 216 24.95 -20.06 -8.75
CA ASP A 216 25.35 -21.48 -8.86
C ASP A 216 24.58 -22.18 -10.01
N PRO A 217 25.02 -22.01 -11.27
CA PRO A 217 24.32 -22.52 -12.45
C PRO A 217 24.17 -24.04 -12.42
N GLY A 218 22.94 -24.52 -12.27
CA GLY A 218 22.60 -25.95 -12.20
C GLY A 218 21.92 -26.39 -10.91
N GLN A 219 21.80 -25.50 -9.92
CA GLN A 219 21.05 -25.77 -8.70
C GLN A 219 19.53 -25.71 -8.95
N ASP A 220 18.79 -26.68 -8.42
CA ASP A 220 17.33 -26.66 -8.37
C ASP A 220 16.86 -25.51 -7.46
N ILE A 221 16.58 -24.36 -8.08
CA ILE A 221 16.20 -23.13 -7.38
C ILE A 221 14.88 -23.31 -6.62
N LEU A 222 13.89 -23.98 -7.23
CA LEU A 222 12.59 -24.21 -6.59
C LEU A 222 12.72 -25.16 -5.41
N GLY A 223 13.50 -26.23 -5.54
CA GLY A 223 13.80 -27.15 -4.44
C GLY A 223 14.60 -26.47 -3.31
N ALA A 224 15.54 -25.59 -3.65
CA ALA A 224 16.30 -24.82 -2.67
C ALA A 224 15.42 -23.82 -1.89
N ILE A 225 14.54 -23.12 -2.59
CA ILE A 225 13.56 -22.20 -2.00
C ILE A 225 12.54 -22.96 -1.15
N GLN A 226 12.06 -24.12 -1.60
CA GLN A 226 11.14 -24.98 -0.85
C GLN A 226 11.79 -25.48 0.46
N LYS A 227 13.04 -25.96 0.41
CA LYS A 227 13.79 -26.35 1.63
C LYS A 227 13.95 -25.19 2.61
N ALA A 228 14.25 -24.00 2.10
CA ALA A 228 14.37 -22.79 2.92
C ALA A 228 13.04 -22.45 3.61
N LYS A 229 11.94 -22.50 2.84
CA LYS A 229 10.58 -22.30 3.36
C LYS A 229 10.25 -23.27 4.49
N ASP A 230 10.48 -24.57 4.30
CA ASP A 230 10.15 -25.57 5.31
C ASP A 230 10.96 -25.35 6.60
N ARG A 231 12.26 -25.02 6.46
CA ARG A 231 13.12 -24.70 7.61
C ARG A 231 12.62 -23.47 8.37
N LEU A 232 12.21 -22.42 7.66
CA LEU A 232 11.74 -21.17 8.26
C LEU A 232 10.36 -21.31 8.90
N ILE A 233 9.44 -22.09 8.33
CA ILE A 233 8.14 -22.39 8.94
C ILE A 233 8.31 -23.13 10.28
N ALA A 234 9.29 -24.03 10.36
CA ALA A 234 9.55 -24.81 11.58
C ALA A 234 10.02 -23.95 12.77
N THR A 235 10.55 -22.74 12.53
CA THR A 235 11.09 -21.87 13.60
C THR A 235 10.04 -21.50 14.65
N ARG A 236 8.80 -21.21 14.22
CA ARG A 236 7.69 -20.82 15.10
C ARG A 236 6.36 -21.35 14.57
N PRO A 237 6.01 -22.61 14.89
CA PRO A 237 4.81 -23.27 14.34
C PRO A 237 3.48 -22.54 14.62
N THR A 238 3.42 -21.76 15.70
CA THR A 238 2.23 -20.96 16.06
C THR A 238 2.12 -19.66 15.27
N ASN A 239 3.18 -19.22 14.58
CA ASN A 239 3.17 -18.04 13.75
C ASN A 239 2.74 -18.38 12.32
N THR A 240 1.43 -18.40 12.08
CA THR A 240 0.84 -18.74 10.77
C THR A 240 1.22 -17.76 9.66
N MET A 241 1.62 -16.53 9.99
CA MET A 241 2.03 -15.52 9.00
C MET A 241 3.31 -15.91 8.27
N ILE A 242 4.23 -16.63 8.91
CA ILE A 242 5.43 -17.13 8.21
C ILE A 242 4.98 -18.03 7.07
N ARG A 243 4.15 -19.05 7.35
CA ARG A 243 3.63 -19.98 6.34
C ARG A 243 2.97 -19.24 5.17
N PHE A 244 1.97 -18.40 5.44
CA PHE A 244 1.22 -17.72 4.38
C PHE A 244 2.12 -16.86 3.49
N ARG A 245 3.10 -16.15 4.07
CA ARG A 245 3.99 -15.29 3.31
C ARG A 245 5.00 -16.07 2.49
N LEU A 246 5.53 -17.17 3.02
CA LEU A 246 6.47 -18.00 2.25
C LEU A 246 5.75 -18.83 1.17
N ASP A 247 4.47 -19.15 1.35
CA ASP A 247 3.61 -19.70 0.28
C ASP A 247 3.48 -18.71 -0.88
N ASP A 248 3.18 -17.44 -0.60
CA ASP A 248 3.11 -16.37 -1.61
C ASP A 248 4.43 -16.22 -2.39
N VAL A 249 5.56 -16.19 -1.67
CA VAL A 249 6.90 -16.06 -2.29
C VAL A 249 7.22 -17.25 -3.19
N LEU A 250 6.95 -18.48 -2.74
CA LEU A 250 7.19 -19.68 -3.55
C LEU A 250 6.31 -19.68 -4.81
N ALA A 251 5.04 -19.30 -4.70
CA ALA A 251 4.14 -19.21 -5.86
C ALA A 251 4.64 -18.16 -6.87
N CYS A 252 5.19 -17.04 -6.40
CA CYS A 252 5.84 -16.05 -7.26
C CYS A 252 7.11 -16.61 -7.93
N ALA A 253 7.96 -17.32 -7.19
CA ALA A 253 9.17 -17.94 -7.73
C ALA A 253 8.86 -19.01 -8.79
N THR A 254 7.86 -19.86 -8.54
CA THR A 254 7.41 -20.87 -9.53
C THR A 254 6.98 -20.22 -10.83
N LYS A 255 6.15 -19.16 -10.77
CA LYS A 255 5.73 -18.43 -11.96
C LYS A 255 6.90 -17.78 -12.71
N ALA A 256 7.88 -17.23 -11.99
CA ALA A 256 9.06 -16.63 -12.59
C ALA A 256 9.88 -17.66 -13.38
N VAL A 257 10.12 -18.84 -12.79
CA VAL A 257 10.82 -19.96 -13.45
C VAL A 257 10.04 -20.48 -14.66
N GLU A 258 8.71 -20.60 -14.56
CA GLU A 258 7.83 -21.00 -15.69
C GLU A 258 7.89 -19.99 -16.86
N MET A 259 8.11 -18.71 -16.55
CA MET A 259 8.27 -17.64 -17.53
C MET A 259 9.71 -17.51 -18.08
N GLY A 260 10.65 -18.35 -17.60
CA GLY A 260 12.05 -18.36 -18.04
C GLY A 260 12.89 -17.18 -17.53
N ALA A 261 12.51 -16.61 -16.39
CA ALA A 261 13.32 -15.61 -15.67
C ALA A 261 14.49 -16.25 -14.93
#